data_AF-A0A3E1HK89-F1
#
_entry.id   AF-A0A3E1HK89-F1
#
_cell.length_a   1.000
_cell.length_b   1.000
_cell.length_c   1.000
_cell.angle_alpha   90.00
_cell.angle_beta   90.00
_cell.angle_gamma   90.00
#
_symmetry.space_group_name_H-M   'P 1'
#
loop_
_entity.id
_entity.type
_entity.pdbx_description
1 polymer ?
#
loop_
_entity_poly.entity_id
_entity_poly.type
_entity_poly.pdbx_seq_one_letter_code
_entity_poly.pdbx_strand_id
1 'polypeptide(L)'
;MRYLIATMVLALVVLLGWPAAAAPPSCVSLGGIQAVGMCNIHASGPRYTLNLIFPVDYPDQQALTDYITQNRDGFVNVAQGSGGREQPYQMDATTEQHSSG
;
A
#
# COMPACT_ATOMS: atom_id res chain seq x y z
N MET A 1 -26.49 -56.53 20.44
CA MET A 1 -25.61 -56.14 19.31
C MET A 1 -26.45 -55.61 18.16
N ARG A 2 -26.32 -54.32 17.84
CA ARG A 2 -26.43 -53.71 16.49
C ARG A 2 -26.46 -52.21 16.67
N TYR A 3 -25.25 -51.64 16.76
CA TYR A 3 -25.03 -50.22 16.62
C TYR A 3 -25.35 -49.79 15.17
N LEU A 4 -25.64 -48.50 14.99
CA LEU A 4 -24.93 -47.56 14.09
C LEU A 4 -25.88 -46.57 13.39
N ILE A 5 -25.65 -45.27 13.67
CA ILE A 5 -25.58 -44.11 12.75
C ILE A 5 -26.73 -43.99 11.70
N ALA A 6 -27.48 -42.89 11.61
CA ALA A 6 -27.14 -41.71 10.78
C ALA A 6 -28.42 -40.86 10.58
N THR A 7 -28.42 -39.56 10.29
CA THR A 7 -27.43 -38.47 10.36
C THR A 7 -28.24 -37.16 10.40
N MET A 8 -27.91 -36.23 11.30
CA MET A 8 -28.50 -34.89 11.29
C MET A 8 -27.88 -34.06 10.17
N VAL A 9 -28.57 -33.92 9.03
CA VAL A 9 -28.12 -33.07 7.92
C VAL A 9 -28.78 -31.69 8.04
N LEU A 10 -28.21 -30.84 8.90
CA LEU A 10 -28.56 -29.42 8.97
C LEU A 10 -27.73 -28.66 7.91
N ALA A 11 -28.23 -28.61 6.68
CA ALA A 11 -27.56 -27.92 5.57
C ALA A 11 -27.69 -26.39 5.70
N LEU A 12 -26.86 -25.76 6.54
CA LEU A 12 -26.68 -24.31 6.54
C LEU A 12 -25.91 -23.88 5.28
N VAL A 13 -26.64 -23.55 4.21
CA VAL A 13 -26.06 -22.89 3.02
C VAL A 13 -25.81 -21.42 3.33
N VAL A 14 -24.76 -21.14 4.11
CA VAL A 14 -24.27 -19.78 4.36
C VAL A 14 -23.40 -19.34 3.18
N LEU A 15 -24.04 -19.06 2.04
CA LEU A 15 -23.44 -18.29 0.94
C LEU A 15 -23.60 -16.79 1.23
N LEU A 16 -23.11 -16.35 2.40
CA LEU A 16 -22.92 -14.93 2.65
C LEU A 16 -21.67 -14.49 1.91
N GLY A 17 -21.81 -13.42 1.12
CA GLY A 17 -20.86 -13.06 0.06
C GLY A 17 -19.42 -13.02 0.55
N TRP A 18 -18.54 -13.69 -0.19
CA TRP A 18 -17.11 -13.45 -0.06
C TRP A 18 -16.85 -11.96 -0.24
N PRO A 19 -16.01 -11.33 0.59
CA PRO A 19 -15.64 -9.94 0.38
C PRO A 19 -14.99 -9.86 -1.00
N ALA A 20 -15.55 -9.03 -1.88
CA ALA A 20 -14.90 -8.72 -3.14
C ALA A 20 -13.54 -8.11 -2.78
N ALA A 21 -12.46 -8.81 -3.13
CA ALA A 21 -11.11 -8.29 -2.92
C ALA A 21 -11.03 -6.95 -3.65
N ALA A 22 -10.67 -5.89 -2.92
CA ALA A 22 -10.46 -4.58 -3.53
C ALA A 22 -9.38 -4.73 -4.60
N ALA A 23 -9.58 -4.07 -5.75
CA ALA A 23 -8.55 -4.04 -6.78
C ALA A 23 -7.24 -3.49 -6.16
N PRO A 24 -6.08 -4.08 -6.46
CA PRO A 24 -4.81 -3.65 -5.87
C PRO A 24 -4.62 -2.13 -6.06
N PRO A 25 -4.13 -1.42 -5.03
CA PRO A 25 -3.86 0.01 -5.15
C PRO A 25 -2.89 0.29 -6.30
N SER A 26 -3.20 1.33 -7.06
CA SER A 26 -2.48 1.70 -8.28
C SER A 26 -1.52 2.87 -8.04
N CYS A 27 -0.51 2.99 -8.89
CA CYS A 27 0.39 4.15 -8.88
C CYS A 27 -0.36 5.49 -8.92
N VAL A 28 -1.43 5.57 -9.74
CA VAL A 28 -2.28 6.76 -9.89
C VAL A 28 -3.03 7.08 -8.59
N SER A 29 -3.51 6.08 -7.83
CA SER A 29 -4.17 6.32 -6.54
C SER A 29 -3.24 6.90 -5.46
N LEU A 30 -1.92 6.77 -5.62
CA LEU A 30 -0.93 7.42 -4.77
C LEU A 30 -0.51 8.81 -5.25
N GLY A 31 -1.09 9.31 -6.36
CA GLY A 31 -0.69 10.55 -7.03
C GLY A 31 0.57 10.41 -7.89
N GLY A 32 1.00 9.17 -8.18
CA GLY A 32 2.20 8.88 -8.97
C GLY A 32 1.92 8.66 -10.45
N ILE A 33 3.00 8.71 -11.23
CA ILE A 33 3.03 8.40 -12.67
C ILE A 33 3.84 7.12 -12.87
N GLN A 34 3.28 6.15 -13.59
CA GLN A 34 4.00 4.94 -13.97
C GLN A 34 4.93 5.23 -15.15
N ALA A 35 6.22 4.93 -14.99
CA ALA A 35 7.24 5.02 -16.04
C ALA A 35 8.21 3.84 -15.90
N VAL A 36 8.41 3.09 -16.99
CA VAL A 36 9.40 1.99 -17.08
C VAL A 36 9.23 0.94 -15.96
N GLY A 37 7.98 0.53 -15.66
CA GLY A 37 7.69 -0.43 -14.58
C GLY A 37 7.78 0.13 -13.15
N MET A 38 8.21 1.38 -12.99
CA MET A 38 8.28 2.06 -11.70
C MET A 38 7.12 3.05 -11.55
N CYS A 39 6.55 3.13 -10.35
CA CYS A 39 5.74 4.27 -9.95
C CYS A 39 6.66 5.39 -9.45
N ASN A 40 6.44 6.59 -9.96
CA ASN A 40 7.17 7.79 -9.56
C ASN A 40 6.16 8.76 -8.94
N ILE A 41 6.27 9.00 -7.63
CA ILE A 41 5.50 10.03 -6.93
C ILE A 41 6.40 11.24 -6.77
N HIS A 42 5.98 12.39 -7.30
CA HIS A 42 6.60 13.67 -7.03
C HIS A 42 5.57 14.60 -6.39
N ALA A 43 5.91 15.22 -5.26
CA ALA A 43 5.11 16.27 -4.65
C ALA A 43 6.00 17.37 -4.10
N SER A 44 5.63 18.63 -4.34
CA SER A 44 6.34 19.79 -3.79
C SER A 44 5.35 20.82 -3.28
N GLY A 45 5.73 21.52 -2.22
CA GLY A 45 5.00 22.62 -1.62
C GLY A 45 5.97 23.60 -0.94
N PRO A 46 5.48 24.72 -0.36
CA PRO A 46 6.33 25.81 0.14
C PRO A 46 7.34 25.40 1.24
N ARG A 47 7.19 24.22 1.84
CA ARG A 47 8.04 23.71 2.92
C ARG A 47 8.55 22.29 2.70
N TYR A 48 8.27 21.66 1.56
CA TYR A 48 8.83 20.33 1.28
C TYR A 48 8.94 20.00 -0.21
N THR A 49 9.84 19.07 -0.50
CA THR A 49 9.87 18.29 -1.75
C THR A 49 9.93 16.80 -1.41
N LEU A 50 9.22 15.99 -2.18
CA LEU A 50 9.11 14.55 -1.99
C LEU A 50 9.22 13.84 -3.35
N ASN A 51 10.11 12.85 -3.42
CA ASN A 51 10.30 11.95 -4.56
C ASN A 51 10.29 10.50 -4.08
N LEU A 52 9.36 9.67 -4.55
CA LEU A 52 9.30 8.24 -4.20
C LEU A 52 9.27 7.41 -5.48
N ILE A 53 10.17 6.42 -5.58
CA ILE A 53 10.31 5.55 -6.75
C ILE A 53 10.26 4.07 -6.30
N PHE A 54 9.29 3.31 -6.81
CA PHE A 54 9.04 1.93 -6.40
C PHE A 54 8.44 1.08 -7.52
N PRO A 55 8.67 -0.24 -7.55
CA PRO A 55 8.10 -1.13 -8.57
C PRO A 55 6.56 -1.17 -8.51
N VAL A 56 5.92 -1.35 -9.66
CA VAL A 56 4.45 -1.51 -9.80
C VAL A 56 4.00 -2.97 -9.75
N ASP A 57 4.96 -3.89 -9.70
CA ASP A 57 4.84 -5.34 -9.66
C ASP A 57 5.40 -5.92 -8.35
N TYR A 58 5.37 -5.14 -7.26
CA TYR A 58 5.87 -5.58 -5.97
C TYR A 58 5.02 -6.74 -5.42
N PRO A 59 5.62 -7.82 -4.87
CA PRO A 59 4.88 -9.03 -4.50
C PRO A 59 3.71 -8.81 -3.52
N ASP A 60 3.86 -7.87 -2.57
CA ASP A 60 2.78 -7.42 -1.68
C ASP A 60 2.49 -5.93 -1.96
N GLN A 61 1.86 -5.67 -3.11
CA GLN A 61 1.56 -4.31 -3.58
C GLN A 61 0.67 -3.53 -2.58
N GLN A 62 -0.14 -4.22 -1.77
CA GLN A 62 -0.96 -3.58 -0.74
C GLN A 62 -0.09 -3.10 0.43
N ALA A 63 0.73 -3.97 1.03
CA ALA A 63 1.59 -3.57 2.14
C ALA A 63 2.58 -2.45 1.74
N LEU A 64 3.10 -2.50 0.51
CA LEU A 64 3.94 -1.42 -0.04
C LEU A 64 3.18 -0.09 -0.16
N THR A 65 1.93 -0.12 -0.64
CA THR A 65 1.09 1.08 -0.78
C THR A 65 0.73 1.67 0.59
N ASP A 66 0.36 0.81 1.56
CA ASP A 66 0.03 1.23 2.92
C ASP A 66 1.24 1.88 3.59
N TYR A 67 2.43 1.30 3.43
CA TYR A 67 3.70 1.88 3.89
C TYR A 67 4.00 3.22 3.22
N ILE A 68 3.90 3.32 1.89
CA ILE A 68 4.15 4.56 1.14
C ILE A 68 3.19 5.67 1.59
N THR A 69 1.90 5.34 1.75
CA THR A 69 0.87 6.28 2.21
C THR A 69 1.20 6.79 3.61
N GLN A 70 1.47 5.88 4.56
CA GLN A 70 1.83 6.24 5.94
C GLN A 70 3.10 7.11 6.00
N ASN A 71 4.14 6.76 5.25
CA ASN A 71 5.42 7.47 5.26
C ASN A 71 5.30 8.86 4.62
N ARG A 72 4.67 8.94 3.44
CA ARG A 72 4.36 10.21 2.75
C ARG A 72 3.54 11.14 3.62
N ASP A 73 2.42 10.66 4.16
CA ASP A 73 1.48 11.49 4.90
C ASP A 73 2.05 11.90 6.26
N GLY A 74 2.83 11.04 6.91
CA GLY A 74 3.61 11.36 8.11
C GLY A 74 4.65 12.45 7.86
N PHE A 75 5.43 12.34 6.79
CA PHE A 75 6.42 13.36 6.39
C PHE A 75 5.76 14.69 6.05
N VAL A 76 4.70 14.68 5.23
CA VAL A 76 3.96 15.90 4.89
C VAL A 76 3.36 16.52 6.16
N ASN A 77 2.81 15.73 7.08
CA ASN A 77 2.30 16.25 8.36
C ASN A 77 3.40 16.83 9.26
N VAL A 78 4.63 16.32 9.23
CA VAL A 78 5.77 16.94 9.95
C VAL A 78 6.19 18.26 9.30
N ALA A 79 6.27 18.31 7.96
CA ALA A 79 6.93 19.39 7.22
C ALA A 79 6.38 20.83 7.29
N GLN A 80 5.17 21.20 7.70
CA GLN A 80 3.95 20.50 8.09
C GLN A 80 3.48 21.17 9.40
N GLY A 81 3.47 20.46 10.51
CA GLY A 81 3.33 21.06 11.85
C GLY A 81 4.58 21.81 12.32
N SER A 82 5.74 21.61 11.68
CA SER A 82 6.99 22.25 12.09
C SER A 82 6.99 23.77 11.89
N GLY A 83 7.62 24.48 12.84
CA GLY A 83 7.86 25.92 12.76
C GLY A 83 8.83 26.33 11.63
N GLY A 84 9.11 27.63 11.56
CA GLY A 84 9.93 28.22 10.50
C GLY A 84 11.30 27.56 10.34
N ARG A 85 11.65 27.24 9.09
CA ARG A 85 12.97 26.74 8.68
C ARG A 85 13.51 27.60 7.54
N GLU A 86 14.83 27.76 7.52
CA GLU A 86 15.57 28.36 6.40
C GLU A 86 15.51 27.50 5.11
N GLN A 87 15.32 26.18 5.23
CA GLN A 87 15.29 25.25 4.11
C GLN A 87 14.06 24.31 4.19
N PRO A 88 13.42 24.00 3.05
CA PRO A 88 12.38 22.98 2.96
C PRO A 88 12.84 21.61 3.46
N TYR A 89 11.89 20.79 3.91
CA TYR A 89 12.11 19.36 4.13
C TYR A 89 12.27 18.62 2.80
N GLN A 90 13.09 17.57 2.77
CA GLN A 90 13.20 16.69 1.60
C GLN A 90 13.01 15.23 2.02
N MET A 91 12.29 14.49 1.19
CA MET A 91 12.18 13.04 1.26
C MET A 91 12.47 12.47 -0.13
N ASP A 92 13.51 11.66 -0.23
CA ASP A 92 13.78 10.85 -1.41
C ASP A 92 13.77 9.38 -0.98
N ALA A 93 13.02 8.53 -1.68
CA ALA A 93 13.04 7.10 -1.48
C ALA A 93 13.08 6.36 -2.81
N THR A 94 13.87 5.30 -2.86
CA THR A 94 13.95 4.36 -3.98
C THR A 94 13.85 2.94 -3.44
N THR A 95 13.64 1.96 -4.32
CA THR A 95 13.55 0.54 -3.96
C THR A 95 14.72 -0.23 -4.56
N GLU A 96 15.37 -1.06 -3.75
CA GLU A 96 16.29 -2.11 -4.22
C GLU A 96 15.62 -3.48 -4.02
N GLN A 97 15.76 -4.37 -5.00
CA GLN A 97 15.19 -5.72 -4.94
C GLN A 97 16.30 -6.76 -4.73
N HIS A 98 16.04 -7.72 -3.84
CA HIS A 98 16.97 -8.80 -3.52
C HIS A 98 16.25 -10.15 -3.64
N SER A 99 16.98 -11.17 -4.11
CA SER A 99 16.53 -12.56 -4.16
C SER A 99 17.60 -13.48 -3.57
N SER A 100 17.15 -14.50 -2.84
CA SER A 100 18.02 -15.60 -2.38
C SER A 100 17.96 -16.75 -3.39
N GLY A 101 19.11 -17.32 -3.73
CA GLY A 101 19.26 -18.52 -4.55
C GLY A 101 19.71 -19.72 -3.74
#